data_AF-A0A820G535-F1
#
_entry.id   AF-A0A820G535-F1
#
_cell.length_a   1.000
_cell.length_b   1.000
_cell.length_c   1.000
_cell.angle_alpha   90.00
_cell.angle_beta   90.00
_cell.angle_gamma   90.00
#
_symmetry.space_group_name_H-M   'P 1'
#
loop_
_entity.id
_entity.type
_entity.pdbx_description
1 polymer ?
#
loop_
_entity_poly.entity_id
_entity_poly.type
_entity_poly.pdbx_seq_one_letter_code
_entity_poly.pdbx_strand_id
1 'polypeptide(L)'
;PFFYACDGIFLNYTWKSEMLIQSKINAGERYRDVFVGIDVFGRGCFGGGGFNTCEAMSLSYTNDLSTALFAPGWLFETLDTNEFLENDRKFWNLLEPYTSQRILHMKSLTTYFSDGFGENFFISGLNLATNPWYNLSLQSYIPNVLSENKWLIKHDDAYFGGSYIEIKGNTEGYSKLFKCLILIESICEIVLVFKNIDNIIPELKFDNGTFIHLYKSEKDLIIRNWRQKTYRVSVNERKSITDISICYEKNVDSVIKLGYLSIHPIESCSSKIELSSPLIQSIEHNSNSSMTLHFGDFIQEQISSIILIFVREQFEQYTFL
;
A
#
# COMPACT_ATOMS: atom_id res chain seq x y z
N PRO A 1 -26.64 -11.20 26.00
CA PRO A 1 -25.65 -12.18 26.51
C PRO A 1 -24.48 -12.40 25.55
N PHE A 2 -24.74 -12.74 24.27
CA PHE A 2 -23.68 -13.00 23.28
C PHE A 2 -22.74 -11.80 23.05
N PHE A 3 -23.28 -10.58 22.97
CA PHE A 3 -22.47 -9.37 22.80
C PHE A 3 -21.47 -9.14 23.94
N TYR A 4 -21.82 -9.54 25.17
CA TYR A 4 -20.91 -9.45 26.32
C TYR A 4 -19.84 -10.55 26.33
N ALA A 5 -19.98 -11.58 25.49
CA ALA A 5 -19.07 -12.71 25.39
C ALA A 5 -18.17 -12.64 24.14
N CYS A 6 -18.24 -11.55 23.36
CA CYS A 6 -17.43 -11.34 22.16
C CYS A 6 -16.84 -9.93 22.11
N ASP A 7 -15.79 -9.74 21.32
CA ASP A 7 -15.14 -8.43 21.11
C ASP A 7 -15.98 -7.50 20.23
N GLY A 8 -16.85 -8.07 19.38
CA GLY A 8 -17.81 -7.32 18.60
C GLY A 8 -18.88 -8.20 17.97
N ILE A 9 -19.99 -7.60 17.57
CA ILE A 9 -21.13 -8.29 16.96
C ILE A 9 -21.37 -7.80 15.55
N PHE A 10 -21.38 -8.74 14.60
CA PHE A 10 -21.82 -8.52 13.23
C PHE A 10 -23.35 -8.63 13.19
N LEU A 11 -24.05 -7.53 12.93
CA LEU A 11 -25.50 -7.52 12.77
C LEU A 11 -25.92 -8.04 11.40
N ASN A 12 -27.07 -8.71 11.33
CA ASN A 12 -27.69 -9.08 10.06
C ASN A 12 -27.99 -7.82 9.20
N TYR A 13 -27.96 -7.96 7.87
CA TYR A 13 -28.03 -6.85 6.90
C TYR A 13 -29.45 -6.40 6.51
N THR A 14 -30.51 -7.02 7.05
CA THR A 14 -31.92 -6.63 6.81
C THR A 14 -32.48 -5.79 7.97
N TRP A 15 -31.71 -4.80 8.42
CA TRP A 15 -32.08 -3.89 9.51
C TRP A 15 -32.95 -2.73 9.02
N LYS A 16 -33.61 -2.03 9.96
CA LYS A 16 -34.30 -0.75 9.74
C LYS A 16 -33.60 0.35 10.54
N SER A 17 -33.75 1.60 10.13
CA SER A 17 -33.07 2.74 10.78
C SER A 17 -33.29 2.81 12.28
N GLU A 18 -34.51 2.51 12.76
CA GLU A 18 -34.83 2.53 14.19
C GLU A 18 -34.09 1.44 14.98
N MET A 19 -33.77 0.31 14.33
CA MET A 19 -33.04 -0.79 14.95
C MET A 19 -31.57 -0.42 15.20
N LEU A 20 -31.00 0.48 14.40
CA LEU A 20 -29.62 0.95 14.60
C LEU A 20 -29.53 1.77 15.89
N ILE A 21 -30.47 2.69 16.10
CA ILE A 21 -30.58 3.50 17.32
C ILE A 21 -30.70 2.57 18.54
N GLN A 22 -31.59 1.58 18.47
CA GLN A 22 -31.76 0.63 19.57
C GLN A 22 -30.51 -0.22 19.80
N SER A 23 -29.81 -0.62 18.75
CA SER A 23 -28.56 -1.38 18.85
C SER A 23 -27.48 -0.56 19.55
N LYS A 24 -27.35 0.74 19.22
CA LYS A 24 -26.46 1.67 19.92
C LYS A 24 -26.79 1.76 21.41
N ILE A 25 -28.06 2.01 21.73
CA ILE A 25 -28.52 2.13 23.13
C ILE A 25 -28.22 0.85 23.91
N ASN A 26 -28.52 -0.32 23.33
CA ASN A 26 -28.29 -1.61 23.97
C ASN A 26 -26.80 -1.91 24.18
N ALA A 27 -25.93 -1.41 23.29
CA ALA A 27 -24.49 -1.62 23.37
C ALA A 27 -23.78 -0.70 24.38
N GLY A 28 -24.42 0.41 24.77
CA GLY A 28 -23.85 1.39 25.70
C GLY A 28 -22.48 1.88 25.22
N GLU A 29 -21.49 1.90 26.11
CA GLU A 29 -20.11 2.34 25.81
C GLU A 29 -19.43 1.50 24.71
N ARG A 30 -19.88 0.26 24.48
CA ARG A 30 -19.32 -0.63 23.45
C ARG A 30 -20.00 -0.45 22.08
N TYR A 31 -20.67 0.67 21.83
CA TYR A 31 -21.40 0.88 20.59
C TYR A 31 -20.54 0.77 19.31
N ARG A 32 -19.22 1.02 19.39
CA ARG A 32 -18.28 0.81 18.27
C ARG A 32 -17.92 -0.66 18.03
N ASP A 33 -18.27 -1.56 18.94
CA ASP A 33 -18.14 -3.01 18.75
C ASP A 33 -19.38 -3.61 18.07
N VAL A 34 -20.36 -2.78 17.71
CA VAL A 34 -21.53 -3.18 16.90
C VAL A 34 -21.23 -2.86 15.45
N PHE A 35 -21.09 -3.91 14.65
CA PHE A 35 -20.82 -3.83 13.21
C PHE A 35 -22.12 -4.05 12.44
N VAL A 36 -22.68 -2.97 11.91
CA VAL A 36 -23.88 -3.00 11.07
C VAL A 36 -23.55 -3.73 9.77
N GLY A 37 -24.17 -4.89 9.55
CA GLY A 37 -23.98 -5.66 8.33
C GLY A 37 -24.57 -4.95 7.12
N ILE A 38 -23.82 -4.93 6.02
CA ILE A 38 -24.27 -4.42 4.72
C ILE A 38 -23.94 -5.46 3.67
N ASP A 39 -24.96 -6.05 3.06
CA ASP A 39 -24.78 -7.00 1.95
C ASP A 39 -24.53 -6.25 0.65
N VAL A 40 -23.30 -6.36 0.14
CA VAL A 40 -22.90 -5.71 -1.11
C VAL A 40 -23.60 -6.35 -2.32
N PHE A 41 -24.13 -7.58 -2.23
CA PHE A 41 -25.03 -8.11 -3.26
C PHE A 41 -26.46 -7.54 -3.20
N GLY A 42 -26.82 -6.83 -2.13
CA GLY A 42 -28.08 -6.12 -2.04
C GLY A 42 -29.31 -6.95 -1.65
N ARG A 43 -29.15 -8.16 -1.13
CA ARG A 43 -30.28 -9.07 -0.85
C ARG A 43 -31.07 -8.62 0.38
N GLY A 44 -32.06 -7.76 0.16
CA GLY A 44 -32.86 -7.17 1.23
C GLY A 44 -32.11 -6.15 2.09
N CYS A 45 -30.95 -5.70 1.62
CA CYS A 45 -30.15 -4.67 2.28
C CYS A 45 -30.66 -3.28 1.91
N PHE A 46 -30.60 -2.35 2.86
CA PHE A 46 -30.86 -0.94 2.60
C PHE A 46 -29.96 -0.42 1.45
N GLY A 47 -30.49 0.42 0.57
CA GLY A 47 -29.79 0.93 -0.62
C GLY A 47 -29.61 -0.08 -1.77
N GLY A 48 -29.88 -1.37 -1.55
CA GLY A 48 -29.82 -2.39 -2.60
C GLY A 48 -28.41 -2.87 -2.98
N GLY A 49 -27.39 -2.57 -2.17
CA GLY A 49 -26.02 -3.05 -2.38
C GLY A 49 -25.31 -2.43 -3.58
N GLY A 50 -24.34 -3.15 -4.14
CA GLY A 50 -23.47 -2.71 -5.23
C GLY A 50 -22.80 -1.38 -4.93
N PHE A 51 -22.76 -0.47 -5.90
CA PHE A 51 -22.27 0.89 -5.68
C PHE A 51 -23.13 1.71 -4.70
N ASN A 52 -24.38 1.33 -4.45
CA ASN A 52 -25.25 1.98 -3.45
C ASN A 52 -24.99 1.48 -2.02
N THR A 53 -24.01 0.59 -1.81
CA THR A 53 -23.52 0.20 -0.46
C THR A 53 -23.20 1.43 0.40
N CYS A 54 -22.75 2.53 -0.21
CA CYS A 54 -22.49 3.80 0.47
C CYS A 54 -23.73 4.39 1.16
N GLU A 55 -24.94 4.15 0.66
CA GLU A 55 -26.18 4.65 1.28
C GLU A 55 -26.42 3.97 2.63
N ALA A 56 -26.28 2.65 2.71
CA ALA A 56 -26.37 1.90 3.95
C ALA A 56 -25.22 2.24 4.93
N MET A 57 -24.02 2.45 4.40
CA MET A 57 -22.86 2.83 5.21
C MET A 57 -23.04 4.24 5.81
N SER A 58 -23.65 5.16 5.08
CA SER A 58 -23.97 6.50 5.58
C SER A 58 -24.89 6.47 6.81
N LEU A 59 -25.86 5.54 6.86
CA LEU A 59 -26.75 5.37 8.01
C LEU A 59 -26.01 4.79 9.21
N SER A 60 -25.14 3.81 8.98
CA SER A 60 -24.29 3.23 10.04
C SER A 60 -23.38 4.31 10.64
N TYR A 61 -22.75 5.12 9.77
CA TYR A 61 -21.88 6.23 10.14
C TYR A 61 -22.60 7.33 10.90
N THR A 62 -23.75 7.80 10.42
CA THR A 62 -24.54 8.87 11.07
C THR A 62 -25.15 8.43 12.40
N ASN A 63 -25.41 7.13 12.57
CA ASN A 63 -25.77 6.54 13.86
C ASN A 63 -24.55 6.25 14.76
N ASP A 64 -23.34 6.60 14.31
CA ASP A 64 -22.09 6.49 15.07
C ASP A 64 -21.80 5.03 15.47
N LEU A 65 -22.23 4.07 14.64
CA LEU A 65 -21.93 2.64 14.76
C LEU A 65 -20.80 2.23 13.81
N SER A 66 -20.25 1.03 14.00
CA SER A 66 -19.30 0.45 13.04
C SER A 66 -20.04 -0.23 11.90
N THR A 67 -19.35 -0.46 10.78
CA THR A 67 -19.90 -1.12 9.57
C THR A 67 -19.15 -2.42 9.31
N ALA A 68 -19.85 -3.46 8.87
CA ALA A 68 -19.21 -4.63 8.27
C ALA A 68 -19.82 -4.95 6.91
N LEU A 69 -18.94 -5.02 5.91
CA LEU A 69 -19.32 -5.36 4.53
C LEU A 69 -19.42 -6.88 4.40
N PHE A 70 -20.57 -7.35 3.96
CA PHE A 70 -20.82 -8.74 3.60
C PHE A 70 -20.73 -8.90 2.08
N ALA A 71 -19.97 -9.90 1.65
CA ALA A 71 -19.79 -10.27 0.24
C ALA A 71 -19.31 -9.13 -0.69
N PRO A 72 -18.22 -8.39 -0.37
CA PRO A 72 -17.63 -7.40 -1.29
C PRO A 72 -17.09 -8.01 -2.59
N GLY A 73 -16.97 -9.34 -2.66
CA GLY A 73 -16.68 -10.10 -3.89
C GLY A 73 -17.65 -9.82 -5.04
N TRP A 74 -18.82 -9.23 -4.76
CA TRP A 74 -19.74 -8.69 -5.77
C TRP A 74 -19.04 -7.92 -6.91
N LEU A 75 -18.01 -7.13 -6.58
CA LEU A 75 -17.24 -6.37 -7.57
C LEU A 75 -16.63 -7.27 -8.64
N PHE A 76 -16.04 -8.39 -8.22
CA PHE A 76 -15.39 -9.34 -9.11
C PHE A 76 -16.39 -10.32 -9.75
N GLU A 77 -17.42 -10.71 -8.99
CA GLU A 77 -18.36 -11.76 -9.38
C GLU A 77 -19.49 -11.27 -10.32
N THR A 78 -19.76 -9.96 -10.37
CA THR A 78 -20.93 -9.43 -11.10
C THR A 78 -20.62 -8.35 -12.12
N LEU A 79 -19.47 -7.68 -12.02
CA LEU A 79 -19.03 -6.68 -12.99
C LEU A 79 -18.05 -7.28 -13.99
N ASP A 80 -17.71 -6.51 -15.04
CA ASP A 80 -16.67 -6.93 -15.98
C ASP A 80 -15.31 -6.97 -15.27
N THR A 81 -14.67 -8.13 -15.28
CA THR A 81 -13.34 -8.34 -14.69
C THR A 81 -12.25 -7.52 -15.37
N ASN A 82 -12.43 -7.12 -16.65
CA ASN A 82 -11.51 -6.23 -17.35
C ASN A 82 -11.50 -4.81 -16.75
N GLU A 83 -12.60 -4.41 -16.11
CA GLU A 83 -12.76 -3.12 -15.45
C GLU A 83 -12.60 -3.24 -13.92
N PHE A 84 -12.14 -4.39 -13.41
CA PHE A 84 -12.11 -4.68 -11.98
C PHE A 84 -11.39 -3.60 -11.17
N LEU A 85 -10.21 -3.15 -11.59
CA LEU A 85 -9.44 -2.13 -10.85
C LEU A 85 -10.11 -0.75 -10.84
N GLU A 86 -10.84 -0.41 -11.89
CA GLU A 86 -11.61 0.83 -11.94
C GLU A 86 -12.85 0.74 -11.04
N ASN A 87 -13.56 -0.38 -11.11
CA ASN A 87 -14.75 -0.65 -10.30
C ASN A 87 -14.42 -0.77 -8.81
N ASP A 88 -13.33 -1.45 -8.45
CA ASP A 88 -12.82 -1.56 -7.08
C ASP A 88 -12.50 -0.17 -6.51
N ARG A 89 -11.72 0.64 -7.26
CA ARG A 89 -11.45 2.02 -6.89
C ARG A 89 -12.71 2.85 -6.71
N LYS A 90 -13.64 2.78 -7.67
CA LYS A 90 -14.91 3.50 -7.60
C LYS A 90 -15.70 3.12 -6.36
N PHE A 91 -15.77 1.82 -6.06
CA PHE A 91 -16.46 1.31 -4.88
C PHE A 91 -15.85 1.85 -3.60
N TRP A 92 -14.54 1.71 -3.39
CA TRP A 92 -13.88 2.20 -2.19
C TRP A 92 -13.93 3.73 -2.06
N ASN A 93 -13.87 4.48 -3.17
CA ASN A 93 -14.04 5.92 -3.17
C ASN A 93 -15.46 6.35 -2.72
N LEU A 94 -16.50 5.57 -3.05
CA LEU A 94 -17.87 5.85 -2.58
C LEU A 94 -18.03 5.62 -1.07
N LEU A 95 -17.21 4.74 -0.49
CA LEU A 95 -17.22 4.43 0.94
C LEU A 95 -16.29 5.33 1.76
N GLU A 96 -15.27 5.92 1.13
CA GLU A 96 -14.22 6.73 1.76
C GLU A 96 -14.75 7.79 2.76
N PRO A 97 -15.80 8.59 2.44
CA PRO A 97 -16.34 9.59 3.37
C PRO A 97 -16.86 9.04 4.71
N TYR A 98 -17.14 7.73 4.77
CA TYR A 98 -17.68 7.05 5.95
C TYR A 98 -16.62 6.20 6.67
N THR A 99 -15.36 6.26 6.21
CA THR A 99 -14.23 5.54 6.81
C THR A 99 -13.31 6.48 7.55
N SER A 100 -12.59 5.95 8.54
CA SER A 100 -11.47 6.67 9.14
C SER A 100 -10.19 6.31 8.39
N GLN A 101 -9.42 7.34 7.99
CA GLN A 101 -8.13 7.11 7.37
C GLN A 101 -7.17 6.45 8.37
N ARG A 102 -6.70 5.25 8.05
CA ARG A 102 -5.74 4.52 8.88
C ARG A 102 -4.39 5.21 8.87
N ILE A 103 -3.79 5.46 10.04
CA ILE A 103 -2.39 5.88 10.17
C ILE A 103 -1.54 4.62 10.29
N LEU A 104 -0.52 4.49 9.43
CA LEU A 104 0.39 3.35 9.47
C LEU A 104 1.52 3.57 10.47
N HIS A 105 1.48 2.88 11.61
CA HIS A 105 2.55 2.91 12.61
C HIS A 105 3.63 1.89 12.24
N MET A 106 4.83 2.34 11.87
CA MET A 106 5.90 1.45 11.42
C MET A 106 7.29 1.97 11.79
N LYS A 107 8.24 1.06 12.02
CA LYS A 107 9.65 1.44 12.28
C LYS A 107 10.37 1.90 11.02
N SER A 108 10.06 1.27 9.90
CA SER A 108 10.58 1.57 8.57
C SER A 108 9.51 1.27 7.53
N LEU A 109 9.62 1.90 6.36
CA LEU A 109 8.78 1.63 5.19
C LEU A 109 9.64 1.02 4.10
N THR A 110 9.16 -0.06 3.49
CA THR A 110 9.68 -0.58 2.22
C THR A 110 8.48 -0.96 1.38
N THR A 111 8.40 -0.43 0.16
CA THR A 111 7.33 -0.79 -0.77
C THR A 111 7.85 -0.80 -2.20
N TYR A 112 7.42 -1.81 -2.94
CA TYR A 112 7.59 -1.92 -4.39
C TYR A 112 6.33 -1.50 -5.14
N PHE A 113 5.29 -1.09 -4.40
CA PHE A 113 3.95 -0.83 -4.90
C PHE A 113 3.31 -2.01 -5.64
N SER A 114 3.77 -3.24 -5.30
CA SER A 114 3.20 -4.51 -5.72
C SER A 114 1.88 -4.73 -4.98
N ASP A 115 0.77 -4.89 -5.71
CA ASP A 115 -0.53 -5.24 -5.14
C ASP A 115 -0.76 -6.76 -5.06
N GLY A 116 0.27 -7.55 -5.39
CA GLY A 116 0.30 -9.00 -5.21
C GLY A 116 -0.15 -9.79 -6.44
N PHE A 117 -0.26 -9.17 -7.60
CA PHE A 117 -0.50 -9.85 -8.87
C PHE A 117 0.04 -9.05 -10.06
N GLY A 118 -0.01 -9.63 -11.25
CA GLY A 118 0.26 -8.93 -12.50
C GLY A 118 0.29 -9.85 -13.71
N GLU A 119 0.15 -9.27 -14.90
CA GLU A 119 0.34 -9.98 -16.19
C GLU A 119 1.81 -10.27 -16.48
N ASN A 120 2.69 -9.50 -15.85
CA ASN A 120 4.14 -9.63 -15.97
C ASN A 120 4.79 -9.59 -14.59
N PHE A 121 5.98 -10.17 -14.48
CA PHE A 121 6.81 -10.08 -13.27
C PHE A 121 8.14 -9.40 -13.59
N PHE A 122 8.44 -8.29 -12.91
CA PHE A 122 9.63 -7.50 -13.12
C PHE A 122 10.61 -7.63 -11.95
N ILE A 123 11.91 -7.53 -12.27
CA ILE A 123 12.98 -7.38 -11.28
C ILE A 123 14.00 -6.36 -11.77
N SER A 124 14.22 -5.32 -10.97
CA SER A 124 15.04 -4.17 -11.33
C SER A 124 14.66 -3.59 -12.71
N GLY A 125 13.37 -3.60 -13.03
CA GLY A 125 12.82 -3.15 -14.33
C GLY A 125 12.99 -4.13 -15.49
N LEU A 126 13.55 -5.33 -15.28
CA LEU A 126 13.58 -6.39 -16.29
C LEU A 126 12.31 -7.22 -16.19
N ASN A 127 11.53 -7.30 -17.26
CA ASN A 127 10.43 -8.26 -17.36
C ASN A 127 11.01 -9.68 -17.48
N LEU A 128 10.70 -10.54 -16.51
CA LEU A 128 11.16 -11.92 -16.42
C LEU A 128 10.06 -12.93 -16.76
N ALA A 129 8.81 -12.62 -16.45
CA ALA A 129 7.66 -13.47 -16.69
C ALA A 129 6.60 -12.69 -17.46
N THR A 130 6.06 -13.29 -18.53
CA THR A 130 4.98 -12.70 -19.33
C THR A 130 3.66 -13.45 -19.17
N ASN A 131 3.54 -14.27 -18.14
CA ASN A 131 2.31 -14.97 -17.77
C ASN A 131 1.68 -14.29 -16.55
N PRO A 132 0.34 -14.28 -16.45
CA PRO A 132 -0.35 -13.81 -15.26
C PRO A 132 0.12 -14.56 -14.01
N TRP A 133 0.28 -13.84 -12.90
CA TRP A 133 0.63 -14.41 -11.61
C TRP A 133 -0.16 -13.71 -10.49
N TYR A 134 -0.45 -14.47 -9.43
CA TYR A 134 -1.18 -14.00 -8.27
C TYR A 134 -0.53 -14.56 -7.01
N ASN A 135 0.05 -13.70 -6.18
CA ASN A 135 0.66 -14.07 -4.91
C ASN A 135 0.57 -12.90 -3.94
N LEU A 136 -0.47 -12.90 -3.10
CA LEU A 136 -0.70 -11.86 -2.09
C LEU A 136 0.40 -11.80 -1.01
N SER A 137 1.23 -12.84 -0.87
CA SER A 137 2.42 -12.77 0.00
C SER A 137 3.47 -11.78 -0.51
N LEU A 138 3.42 -11.44 -1.81
CA LEU A 138 4.25 -10.42 -2.45
C LEU A 138 3.56 -9.05 -2.53
N GLN A 139 2.39 -8.90 -1.91
CA GLN A 139 1.75 -7.60 -1.76
C GLN A 139 2.59 -6.74 -0.79
N SER A 140 2.89 -5.52 -1.22
CA SER A 140 3.61 -4.52 -0.43
C SER A 140 2.67 -3.39 -0.02
N TYR A 141 3.15 -2.44 0.79
CA TYR A 141 2.34 -1.30 1.19
C TYR A 141 1.93 -0.45 -0.02
N ILE A 142 0.63 -0.36 -0.29
CA ILE A 142 0.05 0.57 -1.26
C ILE A 142 -0.27 1.90 -0.54
N PRO A 143 -0.20 3.06 -1.24
CA PRO A 143 -0.59 4.35 -0.67
C PRO A 143 -1.96 4.29 0.06
N ASN A 144 -2.01 4.74 1.32
CA ASN A 144 -3.21 4.77 2.16
C ASN A 144 -3.89 6.16 2.21
N VAL A 145 -3.49 7.06 1.31
CA VAL A 145 -4.20 8.31 1.03
C VAL A 145 -5.03 8.12 -0.23
N LEU A 146 -6.32 7.91 -0.05
CA LEU A 146 -7.30 7.88 -1.13
C LEU A 146 -7.47 9.31 -1.65
N SER A 147 -6.64 9.72 -2.59
CA SER A 147 -6.67 11.07 -3.14
C SER A 147 -7.29 11.05 -4.53
N GLU A 148 -8.50 11.61 -4.68
CA GLU A 148 -9.12 12.21 -5.90
C GLU A 148 -8.52 11.83 -7.28
N ASN A 149 -8.23 10.57 -7.54
CA ASN A 149 -7.52 10.09 -8.75
C ASN A 149 -6.13 10.70 -9.03
N LYS A 150 -5.40 11.19 -8.01
CA LYS A 150 -4.07 11.80 -8.20
C LYS A 150 -2.96 10.78 -8.49
N TRP A 151 -3.20 9.52 -8.15
CA TRP A 151 -2.32 8.40 -8.48
C TRP A 151 -3.12 7.13 -8.76
N LEU A 152 -2.58 6.27 -9.63
CA LEU A 152 -3.16 4.99 -10.03
C LEU A 152 -2.14 3.87 -9.85
N ILE A 153 -2.61 2.66 -9.54
CA ILE A 153 -1.78 1.45 -9.68
C ILE A 153 -1.89 1.02 -11.14
N LYS A 154 -0.76 0.69 -11.75
CA LYS A 154 -0.66 0.24 -13.14
C LYS A 154 0.22 -0.99 -13.23
N HIS A 155 -0.04 -1.85 -14.21
CA HIS A 155 0.56 -3.17 -14.36
C HIS A 155 1.29 -3.37 -15.69
N ASP A 156 1.47 -2.31 -16.49
CA ASP A 156 2.15 -2.34 -17.80
C ASP A 156 3.70 -2.31 -17.71
N ASP A 157 4.24 -2.02 -16.53
CA ASP A 157 5.67 -1.91 -16.21
C ASP A 157 5.83 -2.17 -14.70
N ALA A 158 7.03 -2.34 -14.18
CA ALA A 158 7.31 -2.27 -12.74
C ALA A 158 8.82 -2.25 -12.48
N TYR A 159 9.24 -1.78 -11.30
CA TYR A 159 10.62 -1.99 -10.87
C TYR A 159 10.80 -3.40 -10.27
N PHE A 160 9.84 -3.84 -9.45
CA PHE A 160 9.79 -5.18 -8.89
C PHE A 160 8.33 -5.64 -8.78
N GLY A 161 8.05 -6.93 -8.99
CA GLY A 161 6.69 -7.46 -8.94
C GLY A 161 5.91 -7.11 -10.21
N GLY A 162 4.65 -6.72 -10.08
CA GLY A 162 3.70 -6.63 -11.21
C GLY A 162 3.10 -5.27 -11.42
N SER A 163 3.43 -4.30 -10.55
CA SER A 163 2.80 -2.99 -10.58
C SER A 163 3.72 -1.86 -10.11
N TYR A 164 3.29 -0.63 -10.42
CA TYR A 164 3.89 0.62 -9.98
C TYR A 164 2.79 1.64 -9.68
N ILE A 165 3.17 2.76 -9.03
CA ILE A 165 2.28 3.92 -8.90
C ILE A 165 2.51 4.89 -10.05
N GLU A 166 1.49 5.09 -10.86
CA GLU A 166 1.43 6.17 -11.85
C GLU A 166 0.89 7.43 -11.19
N ILE A 167 1.67 8.51 -11.22
CA ILE A 167 1.23 9.86 -10.88
C ILE A 167 1.13 10.64 -12.18
N LYS A 168 -0.07 11.15 -12.46
CA LYS A 168 -0.29 12.15 -13.52
C LYS A 168 -0.18 13.54 -12.92
N GLY A 169 0.47 14.42 -13.66
CA GLY A 169 0.61 15.82 -13.33
C GLY A 169 -0.72 16.46 -12.93
N ASN A 170 -0.70 17.30 -11.90
CA ASN A 170 -1.86 18.06 -11.45
C ASN A 170 -1.47 19.51 -11.15
N THR A 171 -2.47 20.36 -10.95
CA THR A 171 -2.28 21.79 -10.67
C THR A 171 -1.69 22.07 -9.27
N GLU A 172 -1.77 21.10 -8.36
CA GLU A 172 -1.23 21.19 -7.00
C GLU A 172 0.30 21.04 -6.99
N GLY A 173 0.87 20.31 -7.94
CA GLY A 173 2.31 20.03 -8.04
C GLY A 173 2.80 19.01 -7.02
N TYR A 174 1.88 18.26 -6.41
CA TYR A 174 2.21 17.14 -5.53
C TYR A 174 1.09 16.11 -5.47
N SER A 175 1.44 14.90 -5.05
CA SER A 175 0.52 13.81 -4.74
C SER A 175 0.87 13.21 -3.38
N LYS A 176 -0.11 13.15 -2.48
CA LYS A 176 0.03 12.51 -1.17
C LYS A 176 -0.10 11.00 -1.34
N LEU A 177 0.84 10.24 -0.77
CA LEU A 177 0.84 8.79 -0.87
C LEU A 177 0.48 8.15 0.46
N PHE A 178 1.21 8.49 1.53
CA PHE A 178 1.06 7.83 2.81
C PHE A 178 0.73 8.77 3.95
N LYS A 179 -0.15 8.30 4.84
CA LYS A 179 -0.23 8.75 6.24
C LYS A 179 0.36 7.67 7.14
N CYS A 180 1.43 8.00 7.83
CA CYS A 180 2.19 7.06 8.64
C CYS A 180 2.66 7.69 9.95
N LEU A 181 3.35 6.90 10.77
CA LEU A 181 4.17 7.38 11.87
C LEU A 181 5.46 6.56 11.85
N ILE A 182 6.53 7.18 11.34
CA ILE A 182 7.89 6.63 11.34
C ILE A 182 8.77 7.52 12.21
N LEU A 183 9.36 6.95 13.26
CA LEU A 183 10.22 7.70 14.18
C LEU A 183 11.66 7.71 13.68
N ILE A 184 12.27 8.89 13.65
CA ILE A 184 13.68 9.09 13.31
C ILE A 184 14.38 9.66 14.53
N GLU A 185 15.35 8.91 15.06
CA GLU A 185 16.07 9.30 16.28
C GLU A 185 17.44 9.92 16.00
N SER A 186 18.11 9.51 14.91
CA SER A 186 19.43 10.04 14.57
C SER A 186 19.61 10.19 13.07
N ILE A 187 19.72 9.08 12.34
CA ILE A 187 19.94 9.06 10.89
C ILE A 187 18.80 8.30 10.24
N CYS A 188 18.38 8.70 9.04
CA CYS A 188 17.47 7.92 8.21
C CYS A 188 18.01 7.89 6.78
N GLU A 189 17.99 6.71 6.17
CA GLU A 189 18.21 6.53 4.75
C GLU A 189 16.87 6.38 4.04
N ILE A 190 16.74 7.04 2.90
CA ILE A 190 15.52 7.05 2.11
C ILE A 190 15.90 6.78 0.66
N VAL A 191 15.22 5.84 0.00
CA VAL A 191 15.47 5.51 -1.39
C VAL A 191 14.18 5.62 -2.18
N LEU A 192 14.24 6.31 -3.31
CA LEU A 192 13.14 6.43 -4.25
C LEU A 192 13.60 5.94 -5.62
N VAL A 193 12.86 5.01 -6.22
CA VAL A 193 13.07 4.57 -7.60
C VAL A 193 11.87 4.97 -8.44
N PHE A 194 12.15 5.70 -9.52
CA PHE A 194 11.12 6.22 -10.41
C PHE A 194 11.55 6.18 -11.87
N LYS A 195 10.58 6.25 -12.77
CA LYS A 195 10.75 6.39 -14.21
C LYS A 195 9.80 7.49 -14.69
N ASN A 196 10.25 8.31 -15.62
CA ASN A 196 9.52 9.51 -16.05
C ASN A 196 9.90 9.85 -17.49
N ILE A 197 8.96 10.42 -18.22
CA ILE A 197 9.07 10.64 -19.67
C ILE A 197 9.80 11.97 -19.99
N ASP A 198 9.72 12.99 -19.11
CA ASP A 198 10.10 14.38 -19.45
C ASP A 198 11.22 14.99 -18.60
N ASN A 199 12.13 14.19 -18.04
CA ASN A 199 13.15 14.69 -17.08
C ASN A 199 12.59 15.41 -15.84
N ILE A 200 11.29 15.32 -15.59
CA ILE A 200 10.68 15.76 -14.34
C ILE A 200 11.19 14.89 -13.21
N ILE A 201 11.91 15.52 -12.31
CA ILE A 201 12.53 14.86 -11.18
C ILE A 201 11.54 14.94 -10.00
N PRO A 202 10.89 13.84 -9.59
CA PRO A 202 10.11 13.85 -8.36
C PRO A 202 11.02 14.11 -7.16
N GLU A 203 10.49 14.87 -6.22
CA GLU A 203 11.10 15.10 -4.92
C GLU A 203 10.15 14.63 -3.80
N LEU A 204 10.74 14.05 -2.76
CA LEU A 204 9.98 13.67 -1.58
C LEU A 204 9.68 14.91 -0.75
N LYS A 205 8.43 14.99 -0.28
CA LYS A 205 8.00 15.96 0.73
C LYS A 205 7.43 15.21 1.92
N PHE A 206 7.98 15.53 3.09
CA PHE A 206 7.52 15.05 4.37
C PHE A 206 6.82 16.17 5.13
N ASP A 207 5.71 15.84 5.79
CA ASP A 207 4.94 16.68 6.70
C ASP A 207 4.45 18.06 6.16
N ASN A 208 3.56 18.71 6.91
CA ASN A 208 3.05 20.07 6.63
C ASN A 208 3.83 21.18 7.39
N GLY A 209 5.07 20.93 7.81
CA GLY A 209 5.84 21.95 8.55
C GLY A 209 7.16 21.50 9.18
N THR A 210 7.42 20.19 9.29
CA THR A 210 8.73 19.68 9.72
C THR A 210 9.65 19.56 8.51
N PHE A 211 10.58 20.51 8.35
CA PHE A 211 11.59 20.39 7.31
C PHE A 211 12.60 19.33 7.71
N ILE A 212 12.46 18.14 7.14
CA ILE A 212 13.54 17.17 7.12
C ILE A 212 14.50 17.60 6.01
N HIS A 213 15.68 18.09 6.38
CA HIS A 213 16.73 18.39 5.40
C HIS A 213 17.23 17.08 4.79
N LEU A 214 16.94 16.89 3.50
CA LEU A 214 17.37 15.74 2.73
C LEU A 214 18.72 16.04 2.08
N TYR A 215 19.75 15.26 2.41
CA TYR A 215 21.02 15.26 1.69
C TYR A 215 20.96 14.23 0.57
N LYS A 216 21.15 14.67 -0.68
CA LYS A 216 21.06 13.82 -1.87
C LYS A 216 22.43 13.23 -2.24
N SER A 217 22.47 12.01 -2.75
CA SER A 217 23.66 11.46 -3.41
C SER A 217 24.05 12.28 -4.66
N GLU A 218 25.35 12.39 -4.94
CA GLU A 218 25.88 13.22 -6.04
C GLU A 218 25.49 12.70 -7.44
N LYS A 219 25.21 11.40 -7.58
CA LYS A 219 24.80 10.78 -8.84
C LYS A 219 23.57 9.90 -8.63
N ASP A 220 22.63 10.01 -9.57
CA ASP A 220 21.48 9.10 -9.66
C ASP A 220 21.98 7.78 -10.28
N LEU A 221 21.59 6.65 -9.68
CA LEU A 221 21.82 5.33 -10.28
C LEU A 221 20.70 5.06 -11.28
N ILE A 222 21.04 4.62 -12.48
CA ILE A 222 20.05 4.32 -13.53
C ILE A 222 20.14 2.85 -13.89
N ILE A 223 19.03 2.13 -13.73
CA ILE A 223 18.88 0.72 -14.09
C ILE A 223 17.67 0.60 -15.01
N ARG A 224 17.86 0.24 -16.29
CA ARG A 224 16.77 0.02 -17.25
C ARG A 224 15.75 1.17 -17.30
N ASN A 225 16.26 2.40 -17.32
CA ASN A 225 15.49 3.66 -17.29
C ASN A 225 14.76 3.98 -15.98
N TRP A 226 14.87 3.12 -14.96
CA TRP A 226 14.51 3.46 -13.60
C TRP A 226 15.67 4.23 -12.96
N ARG A 227 15.39 5.45 -12.51
CA ARG A 227 16.31 6.30 -11.77
C ARG A 227 16.11 6.07 -10.28
N GLN A 228 17.18 5.78 -9.58
CA GLN A 228 17.22 5.69 -8.14
C GLN A 228 17.86 6.94 -7.56
N LYS A 229 17.20 7.52 -6.57
CA LYS A 229 17.74 8.53 -5.69
C LYS A 229 17.83 8.01 -4.28
N THR A 230 18.97 8.28 -3.65
CA THR A 230 19.16 8.04 -2.24
C THR A 230 19.29 9.38 -1.52
N TYR A 231 18.53 9.50 -0.44
CA TYR A 231 18.58 10.63 0.47
C TYR A 231 19.04 10.14 1.83
N ARG A 232 19.85 10.96 2.51
CA ARG A 232 20.22 10.77 3.90
C ARG A 232 19.69 11.93 4.71
N VAL A 233 19.13 11.61 5.86
CA VAL A 233 18.61 12.57 6.83
C VAL A 233 19.38 12.39 8.12
N SER A 234 19.79 13.49 8.74
CA SER A 234 20.31 13.51 10.10
C SER A 234 19.46 14.46 10.93
N VAL A 235 19.02 14.02 12.10
CA VAL A 235 18.24 14.82 13.05
C VAL A 235 18.98 14.93 14.38
N ASN A 236 18.95 16.13 14.97
CA ASN A 236 19.57 16.39 16.28
C ASN A 236 18.61 16.06 17.45
N GLU A 237 17.32 15.93 17.15
CA GLU A 237 16.26 15.61 18.08
C GLU A 237 15.29 14.63 17.40
N ARG A 238 14.61 13.79 18.20
CA ARG A 238 13.62 12.83 17.67
C ARG A 238 12.60 13.55 16.80
N LYS A 239 12.44 13.10 15.55
CA LYS A 239 11.41 13.54 14.61
C LYS A 239 10.50 12.37 14.23
N SER A 240 9.35 12.68 13.64
CA SER A 240 8.43 11.70 13.10
C SER A 240 8.03 12.08 11.68
N ILE A 241 8.08 11.15 10.74
CA ILE A 241 7.43 11.31 9.44
C ILE A 241 5.97 10.90 9.59
N THR A 242 5.06 11.85 9.32
CA THR A 242 3.61 11.69 9.45
C THR A 242 2.89 11.61 8.11
N ASP A 243 3.42 12.27 7.09
CA ASP A 243 2.91 12.23 5.73
C ASP A 243 4.06 12.05 4.74
N ILE A 244 3.82 11.28 3.67
CA ILE A 244 4.76 11.12 2.54
C ILE A 244 4.05 11.55 1.27
N SER A 245 4.63 12.55 0.60
CA SER A 245 4.15 13.07 -0.68
C SER A 245 5.26 13.10 -1.71
N ILE A 246 4.87 13.02 -2.98
CA ILE A 246 5.75 13.22 -4.12
C ILE A 246 5.41 14.57 -4.74
N CYS A 247 6.37 15.48 -4.74
CA CYS A 247 6.32 16.76 -5.42
C CYS A 247 6.93 16.66 -6.80
N TYR A 248 6.41 17.44 -7.73
CA TYR A 248 6.88 17.50 -9.11
C TYR A 248 6.57 18.87 -9.71
N GLU A 249 7.28 19.21 -10.78
CA GLU A 249 6.99 20.43 -11.52
C GLU A 249 5.56 20.40 -12.05
N LYS A 250 4.86 21.54 -11.94
CA LYS A 250 3.46 21.66 -12.37
C LYS A 250 3.37 21.59 -13.88
N ASN A 251 3.18 20.38 -14.38
CA ASN A 251 2.89 20.11 -15.77
C ASN A 251 1.88 18.96 -15.80
N VAL A 252 0.72 19.18 -16.42
CA VAL A 252 -0.44 18.27 -16.36
C VAL A 252 -0.22 17.03 -17.23
N ASP A 253 0.61 17.13 -18.27
CA ASP A 253 0.88 16.03 -19.21
C ASP A 253 1.95 15.06 -18.69
N SER A 254 2.57 15.40 -17.56
CA SER A 254 3.66 14.64 -16.95
C SER A 254 3.18 13.33 -16.38
N VAL A 255 3.91 12.26 -16.67
CA VAL A 255 3.70 10.95 -16.06
C VAL A 255 4.95 10.51 -15.30
N ILE A 256 4.77 10.22 -14.01
CA ILE A 256 5.80 9.70 -13.13
C ILE A 256 5.38 8.30 -12.69
N LYS A 257 6.24 7.32 -12.96
CA LYS A 257 6.11 5.94 -12.49
C LYS A 257 6.96 5.77 -11.24
N LEU A 258 6.38 5.41 -10.10
CA LEU A 258 7.11 5.08 -8.87
C LEU A 258 7.16 3.57 -8.69
N GLY A 259 8.36 3.01 -8.70
CA GLY A 259 8.57 1.56 -8.63
C GLY A 259 9.11 1.07 -7.28
N TYR A 260 9.65 1.97 -6.46
CA TYR A 260 10.12 1.63 -5.12
C TYR A 260 10.23 2.86 -4.23
N LEU A 261 9.88 2.69 -2.97
CA LEU A 261 10.15 3.64 -1.90
C LEU A 261 10.61 2.88 -0.65
N SER A 262 11.71 3.33 -0.06
CA SER A 262 12.09 2.90 1.28
C SER A 262 12.48 4.07 2.19
N ILE A 263 12.19 3.92 3.48
CA ILE A 263 12.51 4.85 4.57
C ILE A 263 12.96 4.01 5.75
N HIS A 264 14.26 4.04 6.03
CA HIS A 264 14.91 3.26 7.07
C HIS A 264 15.66 4.16 8.04
N PRO A 265 15.09 4.45 9.21
CA PRO A 265 15.83 4.99 10.33
C PRO A 265 17.00 4.04 10.69
N ILE A 266 18.20 4.59 10.74
CA ILE A 266 19.41 3.89 11.14
C ILE A 266 19.56 4.07 12.65
N GLU A 267 19.47 2.98 13.40
CA GLU A 267 19.77 3.00 14.84
C GLU A 267 21.26 3.35 15.03
N SER A 268 21.57 4.15 16.05
CA SER A 268 22.92 4.71 16.30
C SER A 268 24.00 3.65 16.59
N CYS A 269 23.65 2.37 16.62
CA CYS A 269 24.55 1.26 16.89
C CYS A 269 24.31 0.08 15.94
N SER A 270 24.63 0.23 14.65
CA SER A 270 25.11 -0.90 13.84
C SER A 270 25.68 -0.46 12.49
N SER A 271 26.70 -1.21 12.07
CA SER A 271 27.44 -1.20 10.81
C SER A 271 26.60 -0.98 9.55
N LYS A 272 27.25 -0.40 8.53
CA LYS A 272 26.77 -0.20 7.15
C LYS A 272 25.65 -1.17 6.75
N ILE A 273 24.46 -0.64 6.51
CA ILE A 273 23.38 -1.36 5.85
C ILE A 273 23.74 -1.36 4.36
N GLU A 274 24.14 -2.51 3.82
CA GLU A 274 24.14 -2.70 2.37
C GLU A 274 22.70 -2.99 1.93
N LEU A 275 22.08 -2.04 1.25
CA LEU A 275 20.88 -2.25 0.45
C LEU A 275 21.22 -3.24 -0.67
N SER A 276 21.02 -4.53 -0.43
CA SER A 276 21.02 -5.53 -1.48
C SER A 276 19.57 -5.85 -1.84
N SER A 277 19.21 -5.62 -3.10
CA SER A 277 18.02 -6.23 -3.70
C SER A 277 18.12 -7.75 -3.49
N PRO A 278 17.02 -8.47 -3.23
CA PRO A 278 17.08 -9.92 -3.12
C PRO A 278 17.68 -10.47 -4.42
N LEU A 279 18.88 -11.05 -4.31
CA LEU A 279 19.64 -11.51 -5.47
C LEU A 279 19.02 -12.84 -5.89
N ILE A 280 18.28 -12.83 -6.99
CA ILE A 280 17.75 -14.07 -7.58
C ILE A 280 18.93 -14.88 -8.08
N GLN A 281 19.13 -16.06 -7.51
CA GLN A 281 20.19 -16.99 -7.90
C GLN A 281 19.84 -17.71 -9.20
N SER A 282 18.57 -18.10 -9.36
CA SER A 282 18.10 -18.77 -10.57
C SER A 282 16.60 -18.55 -10.78
N ILE A 283 16.20 -18.62 -12.06
CA ILE A 283 14.81 -18.64 -12.51
C ILE A 283 14.63 -19.98 -13.20
N GLU A 284 13.78 -20.84 -12.66
CA GLU A 284 13.45 -22.12 -13.30
C GLU A 284 12.09 -22.01 -13.99
N HIS A 285 12.08 -22.33 -15.29
CA HIS A 285 10.85 -22.48 -16.06
C HIS A 285 10.50 -23.96 -16.15
N ASN A 286 9.42 -24.36 -15.48
CA ASN A 286 8.94 -25.74 -15.57
C ASN A 286 8.02 -25.91 -16.78
N SER A 287 7.92 -27.15 -17.28
CA SER A 287 7.11 -27.56 -18.43
C SER A 287 5.61 -27.28 -18.32
N ASN A 288 5.13 -26.87 -17.13
CA ASN A 288 3.73 -26.62 -16.82
C ASN A 288 3.40 -25.12 -16.75
N SER A 289 4.21 -24.25 -17.36
CA SER A 289 4.06 -22.78 -17.33
C SER A 289 4.28 -22.11 -15.98
N SER A 290 4.64 -22.88 -14.94
CA SER A 290 4.99 -22.37 -13.63
C SER A 290 6.44 -21.83 -13.60
N MET A 291 6.63 -20.62 -13.08
CA MET A 291 7.96 -20.05 -12.84
C MET A 291 8.35 -20.29 -11.39
N THR A 292 9.59 -20.70 -11.09
CA THR A 292 10.10 -20.70 -9.72
C THR A 292 11.20 -19.66 -9.58
N LEU A 293 11.04 -18.73 -8.64
CA LEU A 293 12.07 -17.76 -8.29
C LEU A 293 12.85 -18.28 -7.08
N HIS A 294 14.14 -18.57 -7.30
CA HIS A 294 15.06 -18.94 -6.24
C HIS A 294 15.82 -17.69 -5.79
N PHE A 295 15.48 -17.21 -4.61
CA PHE A 295 16.21 -16.14 -3.94
C PHE A 295 17.43 -16.74 -3.25
N GLY A 296 18.61 -16.12 -3.41
CA GLY A 296 19.83 -16.63 -2.80
C GLY A 296 19.87 -16.42 -1.29
N ASP A 297 20.50 -17.36 -0.59
CA ASP A 297 20.95 -17.15 0.79
C ASP A 297 21.94 -15.98 0.85
N PHE A 298 21.75 -15.08 1.82
CA PHE A 298 22.68 -13.99 2.14
C PHE A 298 24.11 -14.54 2.28
N ILE A 299 25.07 -13.99 1.54
CA ILE A 299 26.48 -14.36 1.67
C ILE A 299 26.95 -14.01 3.09
N GLN A 300 27.21 -15.06 3.84
CA GLN A 300 27.73 -15.07 5.20
C GLN A 300 29.26 -15.03 5.16
N GLU A 301 29.89 -13.87 4.97
CA GLU A 301 31.32 -13.75 5.29
C GLU A 301 31.60 -12.53 6.18
N GLN A 302 31.84 -12.87 7.46
CA GLN A 302 32.46 -12.08 8.53
C GLN A 302 31.72 -10.85 9.08
N ILE A 303 30.60 -11.05 9.77
CA ILE A 303 30.32 -10.28 11.00
C ILE A 303 29.78 -11.23 12.07
N SER A 304 30.54 -11.36 13.15
CA SER A 304 30.23 -12.22 14.27
C SER A 304 29.22 -11.55 15.20
N SER A 305 28.20 -12.33 15.58
CA SER A 305 27.41 -12.21 16.80
C SER A 305 26.30 -11.15 16.87
N ILE A 306 25.06 -11.64 16.67
CA ILE A 306 23.82 -11.27 17.41
C ILE A 306 23.12 -9.96 16.98
N ILE A 307 22.25 -10.05 15.97
CA ILE A 307 20.78 -9.82 16.00
C ILE A 307 20.29 -10.14 14.58
N LEU A 308 19.64 -11.29 14.42
CA LEU A 308 19.18 -11.85 13.15
C LEU A 308 17.71 -12.19 13.34
N ILE A 309 16.85 -11.17 13.30
CA ILE A 309 15.39 -11.30 13.37
C ILE A 309 14.80 -10.27 12.39
N PHE A 310 14.51 -10.73 11.16
CA PHE A 310 13.30 -10.43 10.35
C PHE A 310 13.43 -10.59 8.82
N VAL A 311 14.55 -11.09 8.28
CA VAL A 311 14.67 -11.30 6.81
C VAL A 311 14.70 -12.79 6.41
N ARG A 312 14.68 -13.71 7.37
CA ARG A 312 14.83 -15.15 7.09
C ARG A 312 13.55 -15.92 6.77
N GLU A 313 12.36 -15.42 7.11
CA GLU A 313 11.11 -16.20 6.99
C GLU A 313 10.29 -15.92 5.71
N GLN A 314 10.73 -15.04 4.80
CA GLN A 314 9.92 -14.66 3.61
C GLN A 314 10.57 -14.94 2.25
N PHE A 315 11.62 -15.75 2.15
CA PHE A 315 12.26 -16.02 0.86
C PHE A 315 12.71 -17.47 0.64
N GLU A 316 11.98 -18.44 1.20
CA GLU A 316 12.11 -19.83 0.73
C GLU A 316 11.31 -20.00 -0.57
N GLN A 317 12.03 -20.40 -1.63
CA GLN A 317 11.57 -20.84 -2.97
C GLN A 317 10.09 -20.59 -3.31
N TYR A 318 9.82 -19.62 -4.18
CA TYR A 318 8.46 -19.35 -4.64
C TYR A 318 8.22 -19.99 -6.00
N THR A 319 7.40 -21.04 -6.04
CA THR A 319 6.82 -21.58 -7.27
C THR A 319 5.52 -20.83 -7.59
N PHE A 320 5.51 -20.10 -8.69
CA PHE A 320 4.35 -19.46 -9.28
C PHE A 320 3.67 -20.47 -10.20
N LEU A 321 2.43 -20.87 -9.90
CA LEU A 321 1.67 -21.86 -10.68
C LEU A 321 1.15 -21.30 -12.01
#